data_AF-W2C7I1-F1
#
_entry.id   AF-W2C7I1-F1
#
_cell.length_a   1.000
_cell.length_b   1.000
_cell.length_c   1.000
_cell.angle_alpha   90.00
_cell.angle_beta   90.00
_cell.angle_gamma   90.00
#
_symmetry.space_group_name_H-M   'P 1'
#
loop_
_entity.id
_entity.type
_entity.pdbx_description
1 polymer ?
#
loop_
_entity_poly.entity_id
_entity_poly.type
_entity_poly.pdbx_seq_one_letter_code
_entity_poly.pdbx_strand_id
1 'polypeptide(L)'
;KRQVAAAVQYVLGRYAFQSVGEMNLLLTRFRVTAEEVKTERKGRPFDGIVYAATDADGHKICTPIKASEIGRQVSYAALRRHFEQSKSVVRERAGAIRRAIADVMQTSPDRAAFIDRMRGRGIETVARINTAGRLYGITFIDDANGIAVNGSRLGKGFAANVFNAYFAGEPNPFLEMSRPKEKEEQTAAVDELTESPNDIPPTEIDLSLQVHGADLRELAFQRRLRNRARMRLRRKLR
;
A
#
# COMPACT_ATOMS: atom_id res chain seq x y z
N LYS A 1 10.03 -28.31 -12.46
CA LYS A 1 9.88 -27.04 -13.22
C LYS A 1 8.41 -26.67 -13.51
N ARG A 2 7.62 -27.52 -14.20
CA ARG A 2 6.20 -27.19 -14.55
C ARG A 2 5.31 -26.87 -13.34
N GLN A 3 5.38 -27.65 -12.26
CA GLN A 3 4.61 -27.40 -11.03
C GLN A 3 4.93 -26.03 -10.40
N VAL A 4 6.22 -25.70 -10.25
CA VAL A 4 6.68 -24.39 -9.77
C VAL A 4 6.13 -23.26 -10.65
N ALA A 5 6.20 -23.42 -11.97
CA ALA A 5 5.67 -22.43 -12.92
C ALA A 5 4.17 -22.21 -12.76
N ALA A 6 3.40 -23.29 -12.58
CA ALA A 6 1.96 -23.23 -12.39
C ALA A 6 1.58 -22.53 -11.08
N ALA A 7 2.28 -22.85 -9.98
CA ALA A 7 2.06 -22.20 -8.68
C ALA A 7 2.32 -20.69 -8.75
N VAL A 8 3.44 -20.28 -9.36
CA VAL A 8 3.78 -18.85 -9.51
C VAL A 8 2.77 -18.13 -10.39
N GLN A 9 2.36 -18.73 -11.51
CA GLN A 9 1.35 -18.13 -12.40
C GLN A 9 -0.02 -18.03 -11.73
N TYR A 10 -0.42 -19.02 -10.94
CA TYR A 10 -1.66 -18.97 -10.16
C TYR A 10 -1.61 -17.80 -9.17
N VAL A 11 -0.53 -17.67 -8.41
CA VAL A 11 -0.38 -16.57 -7.43
C VAL A 11 -0.42 -15.20 -8.13
N LEU A 12 0.30 -15.03 -9.24
CA LEU A 12 0.30 -13.79 -10.02
C LEU A 12 -1.05 -13.45 -10.65
N GLY A 13 -1.86 -14.45 -10.98
CA GLY A 13 -3.19 -14.26 -11.56
C GLY A 13 -4.27 -13.99 -10.50
N ARG A 14 -4.11 -14.55 -9.29
CA ARG A 14 -5.16 -14.56 -8.26
C ARG A 14 -5.02 -13.46 -7.21
N TYR A 15 -3.81 -12.98 -6.95
CA TYR A 15 -3.55 -12.05 -5.85
C TYR A 15 -2.92 -10.75 -6.33
N ALA A 16 -3.26 -9.66 -5.66
CA ALA A 16 -2.53 -8.41 -5.72
C ALA A 16 -1.53 -8.33 -4.57
N PHE A 17 -0.26 -8.11 -4.89
CA PHE A 17 0.84 -7.95 -3.92
C PHE A 17 1.95 -7.09 -4.54
N GLN A 18 2.82 -6.53 -3.71
CA GLN A 18 3.76 -5.49 -4.12
C GLN A 18 5.22 -5.82 -3.77
N SER A 19 5.53 -7.07 -3.42
CA SER A 19 6.89 -7.53 -3.15
C SER A 19 7.03 -9.04 -3.24
N VAL A 20 8.27 -9.51 -3.47
CA VAL A 20 8.60 -10.94 -3.41
C VAL A 20 8.33 -11.52 -2.02
N GLY A 21 8.55 -10.75 -0.95
CA GLY A 21 8.25 -11.19 0.42
C GLY A 21 6.76 -11.46 0.66
N GLU A 22 5.86 -10.66 0.08
CA GLU A 22 4.40 -10.92 0.11
C GLU A 22 4.04 -12.12 -0.77
N MET A 23 4.62 -12.20 -1.98
CA MET A 23 4.44 -13.33 -2.88
C MET A 23 4.85 -14.66 -2.24
N ASN A 24 5.98 -14.69 -1.53
CA ASN A 24 6.49 -15.91 -0.89
C ASN A 24 5.53 -16.45 0.17
N LEU A 25 4.83 -15.59 0.91
CA LEU A 25 3.82 -16.06 1.87
C LEU A 25 2.68 -16.82 1.18
N LEU A 26 2.29 -16.38 -0.01
CA LEU A 26 1.30 -17.06 -0.83
C LEU A 26 1.86 -18.37 -1.41
N LEU A 27 3.12 -18.34 -1.88
CA LEU A 27 3.79 -19.50 -2.48
C LEU A 27 4.09 -20.63 -1.48
N THR A 28 4.24 -20.33 -0.19
CA THR A 28 4.41 -21.36 0.86
C THR A 28 3.30 -22.41 0.82
N ARG A 29 2.06 -22.01 0.51
CA ARG A 29 0.91 -22.92 0.38
C ARG A 29 1.08 -23.95 -0.75
N PHE A 30 1.94 -23.65 -1.72
CA PHE A 30 2.27 -24.51 -2.85
C PHE A 30 3.62 -25.21 -2.68
N ARG A 31 4.27 -25.09 -1.51
CA ARG A 31 5.63 -25.56 -1.26
C ARG A 31 6.63 -25.02 -2.29
N VAL A 32 6.52 -23.73 -2.58
CA VAL A 32 7.41 -23.00 -3.49
C VAL A 32 7.94 -21.76 -2.77
N THR A 33 9.20 -21.42 -3.03
CA THR A 33 9.80 -20.15 -2.62
C THR A 33 10.46 -19.46 -3.81
N ALA A 34 10.53 -18.14 -3.75
CA ALA A 34 11.21 -17.29 -4.72
C ALA A 34 12.28 -16.44 -4.05
N GLU A 35 13.42 -16.30 -4.70
CA GLU A 35 14.55 -15.53 -4.18
C GLU A 35 15.10 -14.58 -5.24
N GLU A 36 15.18 -13.30 -4.88
CA GLU A 36 15.86 -12.30 -5.68
C GLU A 36 17.36 -12.59 -5.67
N VAL A 37 17.97 -12.64 -6.86
CA VAL A 37 19.39 -12.89 -7.04
C VAL A 37 19.99 -11.78 -7.87
N LYS A 38 21.12 -11.23 -7.43
CA LYS A 38 21.91 -10.32 -8.27
C LYS A 38 22.81 -11.17 -9.15
N THR A 39 22.70 -10.99 -10.45
CA THR A 39 23.54 -11.68 -11.43
C THR A 39 24.18 -10.66 -12.38
N GLU A 40 25.20 -11.06 -13.12
CA GLU A 40 25.73 -10.26 -14.20
C GLU A 40 25.35 -10.87 -15.55
N ARG A 41 24.95 -10.00 -16.48
CA ARG A 41 24.72 -10.38 -17.87
C ARG A 41 25.45 -9.39 -18.76
N LYS A 42 26.44 -9.88 -19.52
CA LYS A 42 27.29 -9.06 -20.40
C LYS A 42 27.99 -7.90 -19.65
N GLY A 43 28.54 -8.18 -18.47
CA GLY A 43 29.24 -7.18 -17.64
C GLY A 43 28.35 -6.08 -17.06
N ARG A 44 27.03 -6.30 -17.00
CA ARG A 44 26.08 -5.40 -16.34
C ARG A 44 25.35 -6.12 -15.22
N PRO A 45 25.21 -5.50 -14.04
CA PRO A 45 24.41 -6.06 -12.96
C PRO A 45 22.94 -6.15 -13.40
N PHE A 46 22.32 -7.27 -13.07
CA PHE A 46 20.96 -7.60 -13.43
C PHE A 46 20.27 -8.26 -12.23
N ASP A 47 19.11 -7.74 -11.85
CA ASP A 47 18.27 -8.35 -10.83
C ASP A 47 17.49 -9.52 -11.44
N GLY A 48 17.85 -10.73 -11.03
CA GLY A 48 17.18 -11.97 -11.38
C GLY A 48 16.29 -12.48 -10.26
N ILE A 49 15.55 -13.55 -10.57
CA ILE A 49 14.81 -14.32 -9.57
C ILE A 49 14.96 -15.81 -9.86
N VAL A 50 15.11 -16.60 -8.80
CA VAL A 50 15.11 -18.06 -8.83
C VAL A 50 13.94 -18.59 -8.02
N TYR A 51 13.47 -19.78 -8.37
CA TYR A 51 12.38 -20.46 -7.69
C TYR A 51 12.81 -21.86 -7.25
N ALA A 52 12.44 -22.28 -6.06
CA ALA A 52 12.74 -23.62 -5.56
C ALA A 52 11.48 -24.26 -4.96
N ALA A 53 11.37 -25.58 -5.07
CA ALA A 53 10.41 -26.34 -4.29
C ALA A 53 10.91 -26.47 -2.85
N THR A 54 9.99 -26.51 -1.89
CA THR A 54 10.29 -26.65 -0.47
C THR A 54 9.67 -27.91 0.13
N ASP A 55 10.17 -28.33 1.29
CA ASP A 55 9.50 -29.30 2.15
C ASP A 55 8.36 -28.62 2.95
N ALA A 56 7.83 -29.34 3.95
CA ALA A 56 6.79 -28.83 4.85
C ALA A 56 7.30 -27.74 5.81
N ASP A 57 8.59 -27.75 6.13
CA ASP A 57 9.24 -26.80 7.03
C ASP A 57 9.73 -25.54 6.28
N GLY A 58 9.66 -25.55 4.94
CA GLY A 58 10.08 -24.45 4.07
C GLY A 58 11.52 -24.55 3.59
N HIS A 59 12.23 -25.64 3.86
CA HIS A 59 13.58 -25.85 3.35
C HIS A 59 13.55 -26.26 1.88
N LYS A 60 14.53 -25.78 1.11
CA LYS A 60 14.63 -26.10 -0.32
C LYS A 60 15.01 -27.57 -0.50
N ILE A 61 14.22 -28.31 -1.27
CA ILE A 61 14.45 -29.73 -1.57
C ILE A 61 15.04 -29.96 -2.97
N CYS A 62 15.26 -28.89 -3.73
CA CYS A 62 15.84 -28.97 -5.06
C CYS A 62 16.73 -27.77 -5.37
N THR A 63 17.58 -27.91 -6.38
CA THR A 63 18.34 -26.79 -6.93
C THR A 63 17.40 -25.70 -7.41
N PRO A 64 17.62 -24.43 -7.02
CA PRO A 64 16.81 -23.31 -7.50
C PRO A 64 16.83 -23.21 -9.04
N ILE A 65 15.65 -23.03 -9.61
CA ILE A 65 15.41 -22.92 -11.04
C ILE A 65 15.40 -21.44 -11.41
N LYS A 66 16.25 -21.02 -12.35
CA LYS A 66 16.25 -19.64 -12.85
C LYS A 66 14.93 -19.34 -13.54
N ALA A 67 14.36 -18.16 -13.31
CA ALA A 67 13.14 -17.74 -14.00
C ALA A 67 13.26 -17.79 -15.53
N SER A 68 14.45 -17.52 -16.07
CA SER A 68 14.75 -17.63 -17.50
C SER A 68 14.60 -19.04 -18.08
N GLU A 69 14.74 -20.08 -17.24
CA GLU A 69 14.52 -21.47 -17.64
C GLU A 69 13.05 -21.89 -17.56
N ILE A 70 12.22 -21.11 -16.85
CA ILE A 70 10.79 -21.37 -16.72
C ILE A 70 10.00 -20.63 -17.80
N GLY A 71 10.25 -19.33 -17.94
CA GLY A 71 9.57 -18.49 -18.92
C GLY A 71 9.49 -17.02 -18.53
N ARG A 72 9.22 -16.15 -19.51
CA ARG A 72 9.19 -14.69 -19.34
C ARG A 72 8.09 -14.23 -18.37
N GLN A 73 6.99 -14.97 -18.27
CA GLN A 73 5.83 -14.67 -17.43
C GLN A 73 6.12 -14.76 -15.93
N VAL A 74 7.16 -15.49 -15.52
CA VAL A 74 7.64 -15.56 -14.14
C VAL A 74 9.01 -14.88 -13.97
N SER A 75 9.40 -14.03 -14.92
CA SER A 75 10.65 -13.28 -14.80
C SER A 75 10.55 -12.18 -13.73
N TYR A 76 11.70 -11.75 -13.20
CA TYR A 76 11.73 -10.62 -12.27
C TYR A 76 11.08 -9.36 -12.87
N ALA A 77 11.27 -9.10 -14.17
CA ALA A 77 10.59 -8.00 -14.87
C ALA A 77 9.06 -8.14 -14.88
N ALA A 78 8.53 -9.36 -15.04
CA ALA A 78 7.09 -9.62 -14.95
C ALA A 78 6.57 -9.37 -13.52
N LEU A 79 7.32 -9.79 -12.49
CA LEU A 79 6.97 -9.49 -11.10
C LEU A 79 6.95 -8.00 -10.82
N ARG A 80 7.95 -7.25 -11.29
CA ARG A 80 8.00 -5.79 -11.12
C ARG A 80 6.80 -5.11 -11.77
N ARG A 81 6.39 -5.54 -12.96
CA ARG A 81 5.16 -5.07 -13.61
C ARG A 81 3.93 -5.40 -12.78
N HIS A 82 3.83 -6.62 -12.25
CA HIS A 82 2.74 -7.03 -11.39
C HIS A 82 2.67 -6.19 -10.10
N PHE A 83 3.80 -5.89 -9.46
CA PHE A 83 3.84 -5.04 -8.27
C PHE A 83 3.30 -3.63 -8.56
N GLU A 84 3.68 -3.06 -9.71
CA GLU A 84 3.20 -1.73 -10.11
C GLU A 84 1.69 -1.73 -10.36
N GLN A 85 1.19 -2.73 -11.10
CA GLN A 85 -0.24 -2.90 -11.37
C GLN A 85 -1.04 -3.16 -10.08
N SER A 86 -0.45 -3.85 -9.11
CA SER A 86 -1.08 -4.15 -7.84
C SER A 86 -1.25 -2.93 -6.94
N LYS A 87 -0.56 -1.80 -7.17
CA LYS A 87 -0.67 -0.62 -6.30
C LYS A 87 -2.10 -0.07 -6.21
N SER A 88 -2.80 0.06 -7.34
CA SER A 88 -4.18 0.57 -7.36
C SER A 88 -5.14 -0.42 -6.71
N VAL A 89 -5.01 -1.71 -7.05
CA VAL A 89 -5.84 -2.80 -6.51
C VAL A 89 -5.67 -2.93 -4.99
N VAL A 90 -4.42 -2.85 -4.50
CA VAL A 90 -4.14 -2.86 -3.06
C VAL A 90 -4.74 -1.64 -2.39
N ARG A 91 -4.61 -0.45 -2.98
CA ARG A 91 -5.19 0.78 -2.41
C ARG A 91 -6.71 0.68 -2.25
N GLU A 92 -7.39 0.12 -3.24
CA GLU A 92 -8.84 -0.11 -3.24
C GLU A 92 -9.26 -1.12 -2.16
N ARG A 93 -8.63 -2.30 -2.15
CA ARG A 93 -9.02 -3.42 -1.28
C ARG A 93 -8.52 -3.28 0.17
N ALA A 94 -7.47 -2.50 0.42
CA ALA A 94 -6.90 -2.27 1.76
C ALA A 94 -7.89 -1.67 2.76
N GLY A 95 -8.97 -1.01 2.31
CA GLY A 95 -9.99 -0.44 3.19
C GLY A 95 -10.68 -1.49 4.08
N ALA A 96 -10.95 -2.69 3.53
CA ALA A 96 -11.57 -3.77 4.29
C ALA A 96 -10.64 -4.27 5.41
N ILE A 97 -9.37 -4.49 5.09
CA ILE A 97 -8.35 -4.96 6.05
C ILE A 97 -8.14 -3.92 7.16
N ARG A 98 -8.04 -2.63 6.82
CA ARG A 98 -7.88 -1.56 7.82
C ARG A 98 -9.04 -1.52 8.82
N ARG A 99 -10.28 -1.63 8.34
CA ARG A 99 -11.47 -1.68 9.20
C ARG A 99 -11.45 -2.92 10.09
N ALA A 100 -11.15 -4.09 9.52
CA ALA A 100 -11.06 -5.33 10.30
C ALA A 100 -10.01 -5.23 11.42
N ILE A 101 -8.84 -4.68 11.13
CA ILE A 101 -7.80 -4.43 12.15
C ILE A 101 -8.34 -3.47 13.21
N ALA A 102 -8.89 -2.32 12.81
CA ALA A 102 -9.36 -1.30 13.76
C ALA A 102 -10.43 -1.85 14.71
N ASP A 103 -11.38 -2.61 14.19
CA ASP A 103 -12.45 -3.23 14.98
C ASP A 103 -11.90 -4.26 15.96
N VAL A 104 -11.01 -5.15 15.51
CA VAL A 104 -10.41 -6.18 16.38
C VAL A 104 -9.58 -5.50 17.47
N MET A 105 -8.82 -4.47 17.13
CA MET A 105 -7.98 -3.75 18.10
C MET A 105 -8.77 -2.93 19.12
N GLN A 106 -10.06 -2.60 18.89
CA GLN A 106 -10.90 -1.94 19.92
C GLN A 106 -10.99 -2.74 21.21
N THR A 107 -10.98 -4.06 21.08
CA THR A 107 -11.10 -4.98 22.21
C THR A 107 -9.77 -5.25 22.91
N SER A 108 -8.71 -4.53 22.54
CA SER A 108 -7.35 -4.66 23.05
C SER A 108 -6.89 -6.13 23.22
N PRO A 109 -6.91 -6.94 22.15
CA PRO A 109 -6.48 -8.33 22.21
C PRO A 109 -4.97 -8.46 22.35
N ASP A 110 -4.51 -9.51 23.02
CA ASP A 110 -3.12 -9.95 22.84
C ASP A 110 -2.87 -10.42 21.40
N ARG A 111 -1.61 -10.74 21.09
CA ARG A 111 -1.19 -11.14 19.74
C ARG A 111 -1.92 -12.40 19.24
N ALA A 112 -2.11 -13.41 20.09
CA ALA A 112 -2.75 -14.66 19.69
C ALA A 112 -4.23 -14.42 19.39
N ALA A 113 -4.93 -13.75 20.31
CA ALA A 113 -6.32 -13.36 20.14
C ALA A 113 -6.52 -12.45 18.91
N PHE A 114 -5.58 -11.54 18.62
CA PHE A 114 -5.62 -10.72 17.40
C PHE A 114 -5.60 -11.57 16.14
N ILE A 115 -4.64 -12.50 16.03
CA ILE A 115 -4.50 -13.39 14.87
C ILE A 115 -5.75 -14.25 14.70
N ASP A 116 -6.28 -14.82 15.79
CA ASP A 116 -7.46 -15.67 15.74
C ASP A 116 -8.73 -14.90 15.35
N ARG A 117 -8.93 -13.68 15.88
CA ARG A 117 -10.06 -12.81 15.50
C ARG A 117 -9.96 -12.34 14.06
N MET A 118 -8.76 -12.02 13.58
CA MET A 118 -8.54 -11.69 12.16
C MET A 118 -8.86 -12.90 11.26
N ARG A 119 -8.44 -14.10 11.64
CA ARG A 119 -8.78 -15.35 10.93
C ARG A 119 -10.29 -15.56 10.89
N GLY A 120 -11.01 -15.29 11.99
CA GLY A 120 -12.47 -15.34 12.03
C GLY A 120 -13.17 -14.36 11.07
N ARG A 121 -12.47 -13.30 10.64
CA ARG A 121 -12.92 -12.35 9.60
C ARG A 121 -12.46 -12.75 8.19
N GLY A 122 -11.88 -13.94 8.02
CA GLY A 122 -11.36 -14.41 6.73
C GLY A 122 -10.02 -13.80 6.33
N ILE A 123 -9.31 -13.15 7.26
CA ILE A 123 -8.02 -12.50 6.99
C ILE A 123 -6.92 -13.24 7.75
N GLU A 124 -6.08 -13.96 7.03
CA GLU A 124 -4.89 -14.56 7.61
C GLU A 124 -3.86 -13.47 7.95
N THR A 125 -3.29 -13.54 9.15
CA THR A 125 -2.27 -12.62 9.63
C THR A 125 -0.96 -13.37 9.83
N VAL A 126 0.06 -13.02 9.06
CA VAL A 126 1.40 -13.60 9.16
C VAL A 126 2.32 -12.62 9.87
N ALA A 127 2.71 -12.98 11.09
CA ALA A 127 3.66 -12.25 11.92
C ALA A 127 5.08 -12.79 11.71
N ARG A 128 6.03 -11.91 11.36
CA ARG A 128 7.46 -12.24 11.31
C ARG A 128 8.15 -11.71 12.55
N ILE A 129 8.70 -12.63 13.33
CA ILE A 129 9.33 -12.37 14.62
C ILE A 129 10.79 -12.78 14.51
N ASN A 130 11.69 -11.94 15.02
CA ASN A 130 13.12 -12.28 15.05
C ASN A 130 13.45 -13.12 16.29
N THR A 131 14.71 -13.55 16.42
CA THR A 131 15.18 -14.36 17.57
C THR A 131 15.04 -13.67 18.93
N ALA A 132 14.98 -12.33 18.95
CA ALA A 132 14.76 -11.54 20.16
C ALA A 132 13.27 -11.34 20.49
N GLY A 133 12.34 -12.00 19.79
CA GLY A 133 10.91 -11.88 20.03
C GLY A 133 10.26 -10.61 19.45
N ARG A 134 11.01 -9.77 18.72
CA ARG A 134 10.49 -8.55 18.11
C ARG A 134 9.74 -8.85 16.82
N LEU A 135 8.50 -8.37 16.74
CA LEU A 135 7.72 -8.35 15.51
C LEU A 135 8.28 -7.27 14.57
N TYR A 136 8.97 -7.71 13.51
CA TYR A 136 9.58 -6.80 12.53
C TYR A 136 8.80 -6.75 11.21
N GLY A 137 7.86 -7.69 11.00
CA GLY A 137 6.99 -7.69 9.84
C GLY A 137 5.61 -8.25 10.19
N ILE A 138 4.57 -7.67 9.59
CA ILE A 138 3.21 -8.19 9.67
C ILE A 138 2.59 -8.10 8.29
N THR A 139 1.93 -9.16 7.83
CA THR A 139 1.33 -9.22 6.50
C THR A 139 -0.05 -9.84 6.61
N PHE A 140 -1.02 -9.24 5.93
CA PHE A 140 -2.41 -9.65 5.94
C PHE A 140 -2.75 -10.24 4.58
N ILE A 141 -3.35 -11.43 4.58
CA ILE A 141 -3.78 -12.15 3.38
C ILE A 141 -5.30 -12.31 3.46
N ASP A 142 -5.98 -11.75 2.49
CA ASP A 142 -7.42 -11.89 2.31
C ASP A 142 -7.63 -12.66 1.00
N ASP A 143 -7.95 -13.94 1.14
CA ASP A 143 -8.15 -14.84 0.02
C ASP A 143 -9.39 -14.45 -0.80
N ALA A 144 -10.48 -14.08 -0.13
CA ALA A 144 -11.73 -13.69 -0.81
C ALA A 144 -11.48 -12.49 -1.72
N ASN A 145 -10.77 -11.48 -1.24
CA ASN A 145 -10.42 -10.29 -2.00
C ASN A 145 -9.14 -10.44 -2.83
N GLY A 146 -8.43 -11.57 -2.76
CA GLY A 146 -7.21 -11.82 -3.53
C GLY A 146 -6.14 -10.76 -3.32
N ILE A 147 -5.78 -10.51 -2.07
CA ILE A 147 -4.77 -9.51 -1.71
C ILE A 147 -3.86 -10.04 -0.62
N ALA A 148 -2.56 -9.79 -0.77
CA ALA A 148 -1.57 -9.95 0.28
C ALA A 148 -0.83 -8.62 0.46
N VAL A 149 -0.91 -8.05 1.67
CA VAL A 149 -0.44 -6.69 1.93
C VAL A 149 0.27 -6.58 3.27
N ASN A 150 1.49 -6.05 3.25
CA ASN A 150 2.25 -5.74 4.44
C ASN A 150 1.56 -4.59 5.20
N GLY A 151 1.54 -4.67 6.54
CA GLY A 151 0.96 -3.63 7.38
C GLY A 151 1.52 -2.23 7.10
N SER A 152 2.81 -2.10 6.79
CA SER A 152 3.40 -0.79 6.44
C SER A 152 2.80 -0.15 5.18
N ARG A 153 2.21 -0.95 4.27
CA ARG A 153 1.51 -0.47 3.07
C ARG A 153 0.06 -0.06 3.34
N LEU A 154 -0.53 -0.48 4.47
CA LEU A 154 -1.85 -0.04 4.91
C LEU A 154 -1.81 1.36 5.54
N GLY A 155 -0.63 1.81 5.98
CA GLY A 155 -0.39 3.13 6.56
C GLY A 155 0.53 3.04 7.78
N LYS A 156 1.02 4.21 8.24
CA LYS A 156 1.97 4.28 9.37
C LYS A 156 1.43 3.61 10.65
N GLY A 157 0.13 3.77 10.93
CA GLY A 157 -0.54 3.16 12.08
C GLY A 157 -0.70 1.64 12.02
N PHE A 158 -0.40 1.02 10.87
CA PHE A 158 -0.50 -0.43 10.66
C PHE A 158 0.87 -1.09 10.48
N ALA A 159 1.96 -0.34 10.68
CA ALA A 159 3.31 -0.89 10.57
C ALA A 159 3.60 -1.90 11.70
N ALA A 160 4.49 -2.86 11.45
CA ALA A 160 4.86 -3.88 12.43
C ALA A 160 5.33 -3.29 13.77
N ASN A 161 6.10 -2.20 13.76
CA ASN A 161 6.54 -1.56 15.01
C ASN A 161 5.37 -1.11 15.91
N VAL A 162 4.23 -0.69 15.33
CA VAL A 162 3.04 -0.27 16.09
C VAL A 162 2.44 -1.46 16.82
N PHE A 163 2.26 -2.58 16.12
CA PHE A 163 1.80 -3.83 16.73
C PHE A 163 2.80 -4.36 17.75
N ASN A 164 4.11 -4.28 17.48
CA ASN A 164 5.15 -4.73 18.40
C ASN A 164 5.11 -3.95 19.72
N ALA A 165 5.06 -2.62 19.65
CA ALA A 165 4.95 -1.74 20.80
C ALA A 165 3.73 -2.08 21.66
N TYR A 166 2.56 -2.15 21.01
CA TYR A 166 1.32 -2.52 21.69
C TYR A 166 1.39 -3.90 22.37
N PHE A 167 1.83 -4.94 21.65
CA PHE A 167 1.95 -6.28 22.24
C PHE A 167 3.05 -6.39 23.31
N ALA A 168 3.95 -5.41 23.39
CA ALA A 168 4.95 -5.29 24.46
C ALA A 168 4.42 -4.53 25.70
N GLY A 169 3.16 -4.09 25.68
CA GLY A 169 2.50 -3.42 26.81
C GLY A 169 2.36 -1.91 26.68
N GLU A 170 2.76 -1.31 25.55
CA GLU A 170 2.47 0.11 25.30
C GLU A 170 0.96 0.36 25.10
N PRO A 171 0.48 1.60 25.34
CA PRO A 171 -0.92 1.95 25.14
C PRO A 171 -1.41 1.61 23.73
N ASN A 172 -2.65 1.11 23.63
CA ASN A 172 -3.24 0.70 22.36
C ASN A 172 -3.51 1.91 21.44
N PRO A 173 -2.76 2.08 20.34
CA PRO A 173 -2.90 3.26 19.48
C PRO A 173 -4.17 3.24 18.61
N PHE A 174 -4.85 2.09 18.52
CA PHE A 174 -6.05 1.94 17.69
C PHE A 174 -7.33 2.46 18.37
N LEU A 175 -7.29 2.71 19.68
CA LEU A 175 -8.38 3.33 20.42
C LEU A 175 -8.55 4.82 20.06
N GLU A 176 -7.47 5.50 19.72
CA GLU A 176 -7.54 6.90 19.27
C GLU A 176 -7.91 7.02 17.78
N MET A 177 -7.53 6.05 16.95
CA MET A 177 -7.87 6.04 15.51
C MET A 177 -9.37 5.88 15.23
N SER A 178 -10.14 5.46 16.22
CA SER A 178 -11.59 5.20 16.15
C SER A 178 -12.43 6.32 16.74
N ARG A 179 -11.81 7.31 17.41
CA ARG A 179 -12.48 8.55 17.79
C ARG A 179 -12.65 9.42 16.53
N PRO A 180 -13.85 9.94 16.24
CA PRO A 180 -14.01 10.93 15.18
C PRO A 180 -13.13 12.13 15.50
N LYS A 181 -12.13 12.41 14.66
CA LYS A 181 -11.39 13.66 14.73
C LYS A 181 -12.32 14.78 14.28
N GLU A 182 -12.92 15.47 15.24
CA GLU A 182 -13.46 16.81 15.01
C GLU A 182 -12.27 17.73 14.67
N LYS A 183 -12.14 18.05 13.38
CA LYS A 183 -11.38 19.17 12.78
C LYS A 183 -10.16 19.70 13.54
N GLU A 184 -8.97 19.30 13.09
CA GLU A 184 -7.78 20.16 13.15
C GLU A 184 -7.63 20.90 11.80
N GLU A 185 -8.51 21.88 11.58
CA GLU A 185 -8.30 23.01 10.66
C GLU A 185 -8.56 24.27 11.48
N GLN A 186 -7.67 24.60 12.42
CA GLN A 186 -7.71 25.89 13.13
C GLN A 186 -6.39 26.20 13.86
N THR A 187 -5.26 26.17 13.15
CA THR A 187 -4.03 26.84 13.60
C THR A 187 -3.25 27.40 12.41
N ALA A 188 -3.83 28.37 11.71
CA ALA A 188 -3.08 29.36 10.93
C ALA A 188 -4.00 30.54 10.60
N ALA A 189 -3.60 31.73 11.02
CA ALA A 189 -4.23 33.05 10.82
C ALA A 189 -5.20 33.51 11.92
N VAL A 190 -4.63 33.79 13.09
CA VAL A 190 -4.97 35.03 13.81
C VAL A 190 -3.93 36.05 13.36
N ASP A 191 -4.28 36.91 12.42
CA ASP A 191 -3.73 38.26 12.33
C ASP A 191 -4.72 39.17 11.58
N GLU A 192 -5.21 40.15 12.33
CA GLU A 192 -5.82 41.45 11.97
C GLU A 192 -6.54 41.63 10.61
N LEU A 193 -7.84 41.96 10.65
CA LEU A 193 -8.32 43.36 10.70
C LEU A 193 -9.86 43.42 10.68
N THR A 194 -10.35 44.26 11.57
CA THR A 194 -11.71 44.79 11.74
C THR A 194 -12.26 45.48 10.48
N GLU A 195 -13.51 45.19 10.10
CA GLU A 195 -14.57 46.20 9.93
C GLU A 195 -15.95 45.58 9.63
N SER A 196 -16.97 46.34 10.04
CA SER A 196 -18.38 45.98 10.24
C SER A 196 -19.23 45.76 8.95
N PRO A 197 -20.47 45.25 9.08
CA PRO A 197 -21.29 44.71 7.98
C PRO A 197 -22.27 45.74 7.38
N ASN A 198 -22.65 45.58 6.11
CA ASN A 198 -24.03 45.74 5.62
C ASN A 198 -24.24 45.44 4.12
N ASP A 199 -25.47 44.99 3.84
CA ASP A 199 -26.29 45.04 2.62
C ASP A 199 -26.21 43.95 1.51
N ILE A 200 -27.43 43.50 1.18
CA ILE A 200 -27.95 42.40 0.32
C ILE A 200 -28.75 43.09 -0.85
N PRO A 201 -29.28 42.50 -1.97
CA PRO A 201 -29.22 41.18 -2.65
C PRO A 201 -28.95 41.32 -4.21
N PRO A 202 -29.63 40.61 -5.14
CA PRO A 202 -29.12 39.44 -5.87
C PRO A 202 -29.09 39.65 -7.41
N THR A 203 -28.40 38.80 -8.18
CA THR A 203 -28.86 38.54 -9.56
C THR A 203 -28.32 37.22 -10.11
N GLU A 204 -29.26 36.49 -10.71
CA GLU A 204 -29.18 35.25 -11.50
C GLU A 204 -28.14 35.38 -12.64
N ILE A 205 -27.56 34.34 -13.25
CA ILE A 205 -28.20 33.33 -14.11
C ILE A 205 -27.17 32.21 -14.41
N ASP A 206 -27.68 30.98 -14.34
CA ASP A 206 -27.46 29.76 -15.14
C ASP A 206 -26.27 29.66 -16.13
N LEU A 207 -25.57 28.51 -16.09
CA LEU A 207 -25.20 27.73 -17.27
C LEU A 207 -24.66 26.36 -16.85
N SER A 208 -25.49 25.34 -17.08
CA SER A 208 -25.13 23.93 -17.16
C SER A 208 -23.88 23.69 -18.02
N LEU A 209 -22.89 22.95 -17.50
CA LEU A 209 -21.98 22.14 -18.31
C LEU A 209 -21.36 21.03 -17.45
N GLN A 210 -21.72 19.79 -17.79
CA GLN A 210 -20.96 18.58 -17.45
C GLN A 210 -19.52 18.68 -17.97
N VAL A 211 -18.66 17.84 -17.38
CA VAL A 211 -17.35 17.36 -17.84
C VAL A 211 -16.15 17.80 -16.99
N HIS A 212 -15.78 16.86 -16.11
CA HIS A 212 -14.44 16.50 -15.62
C HIS A 212 -13.69 17.49 -14.72
N GLY A 213 -13.30 16.98 -13.55
CA GLY A 213 -12.51 17.68 -12.54
C GLY A 213 -11.20 18.21 -13.10
N ALA A 214 -11.23 19.47 -13.52
CA ALA A 214 -10.06 20.29 -13.71
C ALA A 214 -9.65 20.83 -12.32
N ASP A 215 -8.45 20.45 -11.91
CA ASP A 215 -7.83 20.83 -10.64
C ASP A 215 -7.83 22.37 -10.50
N LEU A 216 -8.61 22.91 -9.55
CA LEU A 216 -8.79 24.36 -9.35
C LEU A 216 -7.46 25.10 -9.11
N ARG A 217 -6.43 24.37 -8.65
CA ARG A 217 -5.06 24.86 -8.49
C ARG A 217 -4.36 25.12 -9.82
N GLU A 218 -4.57 24.27 -10.82
CA GLU A 218 -3.97 24.37 -12.15
C GLU A 218 -4.52 25.59 -12.91
N LEU A 219 -5.85 25.83 -12.83
CA LEU A 219 -6.49 27.00 -13.44
C LEU A 219 -6.01 28.33 -12.82
N ALA A 220 -5.84 28.38 -11.50
CA ALA A 220 -5.31 29.56 -10.81
C ALA A 220 -3.85 29.84 -11.21
N PHE A 221 -3.05 28.78 -11.39
CA PHE A 221 -1.66 28.90 -11.83
C PHE A 221 -1.54 29.40 -13.27
N GLN A 222 -2.33 28.87 -14.20
CA GLN A 222 -2.36 29.32 -15.59
C GLN A 222 -2.80 30.79 -15.70
N ARG A 223 -3.79 31.22 -14.89
CA ARG A 223 -4.25 32.61 -14.84
C ARG A 223 -3.14 33.55 -14.34
N ARG A 224 -2.34 33.13 -13.35
CA ARG A 224 -1.16 33.88 -12.87
C ARG A 224 -0.08 34.02 -13.94
N LEU A 225 0.23 32.95 -14.70
CA LEU A 225 1.21 33.02 -15.79
C LEU A 225 0.77 33.98 -16.90
N ARG A 226 -0.51 33.94 -17.29
CA ARG A 226 -1.07 34.82 -18.33
C ARG A 226 -1.02 36.30 -17.92
N ASN A 227 -1.30 36.59 -16.65
CA ASN A 227 -1.19 37.95 -16.10
C ASN A 227 0.26 38.44 -16.03
N ARG A 228 1.22 37.57 -15.67
CA ARG A 228 2.66 37.90 -15.65
C ARG A 228 3.20 38.19 -17.06
N ALA A 229 2.77 37.42 -18.06
CA ALA A 229 3.14 37.64 -19.46
C ALA A 229 2.61 38.98 -19.99
N ARG A 230 1.35 39.33 -19.70
CA ARG A 230 0.75 40.62 -20.07
C ARG A 230 1.47 41.82 -19.43
N MET A 231 1.87 41.69 -18.17
CA MET A 231 2.63 42.75 -17.47
C MET A 231 4.05 42.92 -18.04
N ARG A 232 4.70 41.83 -18.47
CA ARG A 232 6.01 41.90 -19.14
C ARG A 232 5.93 42.52 -20.54
N LEU A 233 4.85 42.27 -21.28
CA LEU A 233 4.62 42.90 -22.58
C LEU A 233 4.39 44.42 -22.45
N ARG A 234 3.64 44.84 -21.43
CA ARG A 234 3.40 46.27 -21.13
C ARG A 234 4.64 47.04 -20.66
N ARG A 235 5.66 46.36 -20.10
CA ARG A 235 6.93 46.97 -19.68
C ARG A 235 7.99 47.07 -20.79
N LYS A 236 7.78 46.47 -21.96
CA LYS A 236 8.67 46.57 -23.13
C LYS A 236 8.19 47.58 -24.18
N LEU A 237 7.07 48.26 -23.95
CA LEU A 237 6.49 49.24 -24.88
C LEU A 237 6.52 50.69 -24.34
N ARG A 238 7.52 51.00 -23.50
CA ARG A 238 7.87 52.36 -23.08
C ARG A 238 9.36 52.56 -23.23
#